data_AF-A0A2D7F6F0-F1
#
_entry.id   AF-A0A2D7F6F0-F1
#
_cell.length_a   1.000
_cell.length_b   1.000
_cell.length_c   1.000
_cell.angle_alpha   90.00
_cell.angle_beta   90.00
_cell.angle_gamma   90.00
#
_symmetry.space_group_name_H-M   'P 1'
#
loop_
_entity.id
_entity.type
_entity.pdbx_description
1 polymer ?
#
loop_
_entity_poly.entity_id
_entity_poly.type
_entity_poly.pdbx_seq_one_letter_code
_entity_poly.pdbx_strand_id
1 'polypeptide(L)'
;MAVISKNLRFAATLASALIVLVAPSNAQSVGDATTNYDACRAQDDDKFRLAIRDVTLNELRNGTRTIDYQGLVRDQWRKHNLDRLIDERVKIAEEDVRSKSSWGKLLGSLASSEKANELAKAVAEHVYRSDEMKAALEQTAKGVSLEVGRKIVLTTEDAATPARKCLQLFLGDRFGRTIADTVGADAKAAFVLEPTNQAAQLGTTSVAQKATGAITGGVILLIRRQLARMARRVGQRVVGAVIGRVASVVASGIGVALIAYDLKQLWELRNGVLPIIRDEMTSESTKAKVRKELADALKVNMDAQLETIADSTADHILRIWRDFKVAHNKVLELSANNKAFRDFVDSLRPDQVPRLDEIVVISLRNGTSQDVLAKLESGTLHQAINHLDGGAMQLARELNSVDQALAWLDVAGSELPKVIGFELHRSSKPDDFTNNSLKRLLSFEEVRVVKRLSSLPEQRRSILLELDNNTVVNLARDLDSAALSSFGGYLAGLDLSARKVVLDAVSATPTAIRGLTSEQVRWAVLASRDQTAAVKMMLRSDGGLNIEAIGSDLQLVTGGQVHPVLIWSKHPVVAVLLGIAVILLLLILRRLLFPPKRKVQKPGAA
;
A
#
# COMPACT_ATOMS: atom_id res chain seq x y z
N MET A 1 -29.82 -35.94 85.70
CA MET A 1 -30.72 -36.99 86.23
C MET A 1 -32.05 -36.91 85.50
N ALA A 2 -32.50 -38.04 84.96
CA ALA A 2 -33.87 -38.43 84.56
C ALA A 2 -34.57 -37.66 83.41
N VAL A 3 -34.76 -38.29 82.23
CA VAL A 3 -35.92 -39.11 81.76
C VAL A 3 -36.86 -38.24 80.88
N ILE A 4 -36.87 -38.35 79.54
CA ILE A 4 -37.42 -39.38 78.62
C ILE A 4 -38.96 -39.41 78.50
N SER A 5 -39.42 -39.22 77.24
CA SER A 5 -40.66 -39.72 76.58
C SER A 5 -41.97 -38.91 76.75
N LYS A 6 -42.92 -38.84 75.79
CA LYS A 6 -43.18 -39.58 74.54
C LYS A 6 -44.38 -38.96 73.77
N ASN A 7 -44.48 -39.31 72.48
CA ASN A 7 -45.68 -39.48 71.63
C ASN A 7 -46.31 -38.25 70.94
N LEU A 8 -46.91 -38.32 69.74
CA LEU A 8 -46.82 -39.16 68.52
C LEU A 8 -47.90 -38.60 67.54
N ARG A 9 -47.66 -38.70 66.21
CA ARG A 9 -48.63 -38.79 65.07
C ARG A 9 -48.94 -37.56 64.18
N PHE A 10 -48.35 -37.64 62.98
CA PHE A 10 -48.97 -37.69 61.63
C PHE A 10 -49.94 -36.59 61.16
N ALA A 11 -49.46 -35.80 60.18
CA ALA A 11 -50.11 -35.49 58.89
C ALA A 11 -49.03 -34.87 57.96
N ALA A 12 -48.46 -35.59 56.98
CA ALA A 12 -48.95 -35.79 55.61
C ALA A 12 -48.90 -34.53 54.72
N THR A 13 -47.82 -34.44 53.93
CA THR A 13 -47.75 -34.06 52.50
C THR A 13 -48.43 -32.78 51.98
N LEU A 14 -47.61 -31.81 51.54
CA LEU A 14 -47.52 -31.42 50.11
C LEU A 14 -46.31 -30.50 49.88
N ALA A 15 -45.26 -31.08 49.30
CA ALA A 15 -44.18 -30.36 48.67
C ALA A 15 -44.66 -29.87 47.30
N SER A 16 -44.59 -28.56 47.05
CA SER A 16 -44.51 -28.00 45.71
C SER A 16 -43.21 -27.23 45.62
N ALA A 17 -42.28 -27.80 44.87
CA ALA A 17 -41.04 -27.18 44.48
C ALA A 17 -41.34 -26.07 43.46
N LEU A 18 -40.92 -24.84 43.76
CA LEU A 18 -40.57 -23.87 42.73
C LEU A 18 -39.05 -23.66 42.84
N ILE A 19 -38.31 -24.37 42.00
CA ILE A 19 -36.90 -24.09 41.75
C ILE A 19 -36.85 -22.79 40.95
N VAL A 20 -36.55 -21.68 41.62
CA VAL A 20 -36.03 -20.50 40.93
C VAL A 20 -34.57 -20.79 40.63
N LEU A 21 -34.27 -21.07 39.36
CA LEU A 21 -32.91 -20.96 38.84
C LEU A 21 -32.46 -19.50 39.00
N VAL A 22 -31.76 -19.21 40.10
CA VAL A 22 -30.92 -18.02 40.20
C VAL A 22 -29.71 -18.30 39.32
N ALA A 23 -29.74 -17.78 38.10
CA ALA A 23 -28.52 -17.60 37.32
C ALA A 23 -27.52 -16.80 38.17
N PRO A 24 -26.22 -17.16 38.20
CA PRO A 24 -25.24 -16.34 38.87
C PRO A 24 -25.22 -14.99 38.17
N SER A 25 -25.79 -13.99 38.82
CA SER A 25 -25.60 -12.60 38.45
C SER A 25 -24.13 -12.33 38.76
N ASN A 26 -23.29 -12.40 37.72
CA ASN A 26 -21.96 -11.83 37.79
C ASN A 26 -22.14 -10.36 38.16
N ALA A 27 -21.88 -10.04 39.42
CA ALA A 27 -21.69 -8.69 39.88
C ALA A 27 -20.48 -8.14 39.12
N GLN A 28 -20.74 -7.51 37.99
CA GLN A 28 -19.80 -6.59 37.38
C GLN A 28 -19.68 -5.43 38.37
N SER A 29 -18.55 -5.39 39.07
CA SER A 29 -18.09 -4.19 39.73
C SER A 29 -18.15 -3.06 38.72
N VAL A 30 -19.00 -2.07 39.00
CA VAL A 30 -18.88 -0.73 38.43
C VAL A 30 -17.64 -0.13 39.10
N GLY A 31 -16.48 -0.56 38.61
CA GLY A 31 -15.19 0.01 38.96
C GLY A 31 -14.99 1.31 38.18
N ASP A 32 -14.35 2.26 38.85
CA ASP A 32 -14.07 3.61 38.38
C ASP A 32 -13.57 3.67 36.92
N ALA A 33 -13.96 4.74 36.24
CA ALA A 33 -13.70 5.04 34.84
C ALA A 33 -12.22 5.38 34.54
N THR A 34 -11.31 4.48 34.89
CA THR A 34 -10.03 4.34 34.20
C THR A 34 -10.24 3.34 33.08
N THR A 35 -10.22 3.79 31.82
CA THR A 35 -10.38 2.97 30.62
C THR A 35 -9.52 1.70 30.74
N ASN A 36 -10.17 0.55 30.99
CA ASN A 36 -9.46 -0.71 31.13
C ASN A 36 -9.00 -1.18 29.74
N TYR A 37 -7.72 -0.95 29.45
CA TYR A 37 -7.10 -1.34 28.19
C TYR A 37 -6.76 -2.83 28.11
N ASP A 38 -7.02 -3.63 29.16
CA ASP A 38 -6.74 -5.07 29.15
C ASP A 38 -7.56 -5.79 28.09
N ALA A 39 -8.79 -5.33 27.82
CA ALA A 39 -9.64 -5.86 26.75
C ALA A 39 -9.02 -5.69 25.34
N CYS A 40 -8.14 -4.69 25.16
CA CYS A 40 -7.44 -4.45 23.90
C CYS A 40 -6.33 -5.48 23.61
N ARG A 41 -5.87 -6.22 24.62
CA ARG A 41 -4.88 -7.31 24.45
C ARG A 41 -5.50 -8.62 23.97
N ALA A 42 -6.72 -8.57 23.42
CA ALA A 42 -7.35 -9.72 22.82
C ALA A 42 -6.48 -10.32 21.70
N GLN A 43 -6.58 -11.62 21.46
CA GLN A 43 -5.92 -12.26 20.31
C GLN A 43 -6.83 -12.39 19.09
N ASP A 44 -8.12 -12.13 19.29
CA ASP A 44 -9.19 -12.38 18.34
C ASP A 44 -9.78 -11.04 17.84
N ASP A 45 -10.07 -10.97 16.54
CA ASP A 45 -10.54 -9.77 15.85
C ASP A 45 -11.92 -9.31 16.38
N ASP A 46 -12.81 -10.23 16.76
CA ASP A 46 -14.15 -9.89 17.24
C ASP A 46 -14.10 -9.34 18.66
N LYS A 47 -13.27 -9.91 19.53
CA LYS A 47 -12.99 -9.35 20.87
C LYS A 47 -12.32 -7.98 20.78
N PHE A 48 -11.39 -7.81 19.84
CA PHE A 48 -10.74 -6.53 19.59
C PHE A 48 -11.73 -5.46 19.10
N ARG A 49 -12.64 -5.80 18.20
CA ARG A 49 -13.74 -4.92 17.76
C ARG A 49 -14.55 -4.40 18.95
N LEU A 50 -14.94 -5.30 19.86
CA LEU A 50 -15.71 -4.92 21.06
C LEU A 50 -14.91 -3.98 21.97
N ALA A 51 -13.62 -4.24 22.18
CA ALA A 51 -12.76 -3.36 22.98
C ALA A 51 -12.66 -1.96 22.38
N ILE A 52 -12.45 -1.83 21.07
CA ILE A 52 -12.40 -0.53 20.38
C ILE A 52 -13.74 0.20 20.49
N ARG A 53 -14.85 -0.52 20.30
CA ARG A 53 -16.20 0.03 20.44
C ARG A 53 -16.40 0.62 21.84
N ASP A 54 -16.06 -0.14 22.88
CA ASP A 54 -16.30 0.28 24.26
C ASP A 54 -15.42 1.47 24.66
N VAL A 55 -14.14 1.47 24.24
CA VAL A 55 -13.24 2.62 24.42
C VAL A 55 -13.80 3.85 23.71
N THR A 56 -14.20 3.72 22.45
CA THR A 56 -14.76 4.83 21.66
C THR A 56 -16.06 5.36 22.28
N LEU A 57 -16.96 4.47 22.70
CA LEU A 57 -18.24 4.84 23.30
C LEU A 57 -18.05 5.57 24.63
N ASN A 58 -17.10 5.13 25.46
CA ASN A 58 -16.80 5.79 26.73
C ASN A 58 -16.27 7.22 26.51
N GLU A 59 -15.36 7.41 25.56
CA GLU A 59 -14.84 8.75 25.21
C GLU A 59 -15.94 9.64 24.63
N LEU A 60 -16.76 9.12 23.71
CA LEU A 60 -17.89 9.87 23.16
C LEU A 60 -18.88 10.30 24.26
N ARG A 61 -19.25 9.38 25.17
CA ARG A 61 -20.12 9.69 26.31
C ARG A 61 -19.51 10.73 27.23
N ASN A 62 -18.22 10.63 27.53
CA ASN A 62 -17.51 11.60 28.35
C ASN A 62 -17.51 12.99 27.69
N GLY A 63 -17.24 13.05 26.39
CA GLY A 63 -17.26 14.27 25.59
C GLY A 63 -18.64 14.94 25.52
N THR A 64 -19.72 14.15 25.40
CA THR A 64 -21.09 14.67 25.28
C THR A 64 -21.77 15.01 26.60
N ARG A 65 -21.25 14.57 27.76
CA ARG A 65 -21.82 14.92 29.08
C ARG A 65 -21.88 16.43 29.33
N THR A 66 -20.98 17.20 28.71
CA THR A 66 -20.90 18.65 28.85
C THR A 66 -21.82 19.44 27.91
N ILE A 67 -22.70 18.76 27.17
CA ILE A 67 -23.61 19.39 26.20
C ILE A 67 -24.88 19.87 26.92
N ASP A 68 -25.10 21.18 26.91
CA ASP A 68 -26.36 21.79 27.36
C ASP A 68 -27.42 21.74 26.23
N TYR A 69 -28.15 20.63 26.15
CA TYR A 69 -29.24 20.47 25.17
C TYR A 69 -30.35 21.52 25.36
N GLN A 70 -30.62 21.96 26.59
CA GLN A 70 -31.67 22.95 26.85
C GLN A 70 -31.25 24.33 26.34
N GLY A 71 -30.01 24.72 26.58
CA GLY A 71 -29.42 25.93 26.02
C GLY A 71 -29.44 25.93 24.49
N LEU A 72 -29.00 24.82 23.86
CA LEU A 72 -29.00 24.68 22.40
C LEU A 72 -30.41 24.76 21.80
N VAL A 73 -31.39 24.08 22.41
CA VAL A 73 -32.79 24.16 21.96
C VAL A 73 -33.31 25.58 22.12
N ARG A 74 -33.06 26.26 23.25
CA ARG A 74 -33.48 27.65 23.47
C ARG A 74 -32.90 28.59 22.42
N ASP A 75 -31.65 28.40 22.02
CA ASP A 75 -31.00 29.26 21.02
C ASP A 75 -31.59 29.05 19.63
N GLN A 76 -31.77 27.80 19.20
CA GLN A 76 -32.42 27.49 17.92
C GLN A 76 -33.89 27.89 17.91
N TRP A 77 -34.60 27.72 19.02
CA TRP A 77 -35.98 28.12 19.21
C TRP A 77 -36.19 29.62 18.95
N ARG A 78 -35.30 30.44 19.53
CA ARG A 78 -35.28 31.90 19.27
C ARG A 78 -34.92 32.21 17.83
N LYS A 79 -33.89 31.56 17.28
CA LYS A 79 -33.43 31.77 15.89
C LYS A 79 -34.53 31.54 14.85
N HIS A 80 -35.40 30.57 15.09
CA HIS A 80 -36.50 30.21 14.20
C HIS A 80 -37.85 30.85 14.59
N ASN A 81 -37.87 31.76 15.58
CA ASN A 81 -39.07 32.47 16.05
C ASN A 81 -40.24 31.53 16.40
N LEU A 82 -39.97 30.40 17.05
CA LEU A 82 -41.00 29.39 17.34
C LEU A 82 -42.09 29.92 18.28
N ASP A 83 -41.78 30.89 19.15
CA ASP A 83 -42.78 31.52 20.02
C ASP A 83 -43.90 32.16 19.21
N ARG A 84 -43.53 32.97 18.21
CA ARG A 84 -44.49 33.63 17.31
C ARG A 84 -45.26 32.61 16.46
N LEU A 85 -44.58 31.60 15.94
CA LEU A 85 -45.22 30.56 15.14
C LEU A 85 -46.27 29.79 15.95
N ILE A 86 -45.98 29.46 17.21
CA ILE A 86 -46.93 28.82 18.12
C ILE A 86 -48.14 29.72 18.33
N ASP A 87 -47.93 31.01 18.62
CA ASP A 87 -49.03 31.95 18.86
C ASP A 87 -49.95 32.07 17.64
N GLU A 88 -49.37 32.19 16.44
CA GLU A 88 -50.13 32.23 15.18
C GLU A 88 -50.89 30.92 14.93
N ARG A 89 -50.24 29.76 15.15
CA ARG A 89 -50.86 28.45 14.89
C ARG A 89 -51.92 28.09 15.92
N VAL A 90 -51.76 28.46 17.18
CA VAL A 90 -52.77 28.26 18.22
C VAL A 90 -54.03 29.04 17.88
N LYS A 91 -53.89 30.28 17.39
CA LYS A 91 -55.05 31.09 16.95
C LYS A 91 -55.81 30.43 15.78
N ILE A 92 -55.08 29.96 14.76
CA ILE A 92 -55.68 29.25 13.61
C ILE A 92 -56.37 27.96 14.06
N ALA A 93 -55.71 27.19 14.93
CA ALA A 93 -56.24 25.94 15.48
C ALA A 93 -57.47 26.15 16.36
N GLU A 94 -57.48 27.19 17.20
CA GLU A 94 -58.64 27.56 18.02
C GLU A 94 -59.85 27.83 17.12
N GLU A 95 -59.67 28.61 16.06
CA GLU A 95 -60.74 28.97 15.13
C GLU A 95 -61.26 27.77 14.33
N ASP A 96 -60.36 26.91 13.84
CA ASP A 96 -60.73 25.68 13.13
C ASP A 96 -61.50 24.71 14.04
N VAL A 97 -60.98 24.44 15.25
CA VAL A 97 -61.64 23.56 16.24
C VAL A 97 -62.99 24.15 16.68
N ARG A 98 -63.07 25.47 16.85
CA ARG A 98 -64.33 26.17 17.15
C ARG A 98 -65.36 25.95 16.05
N SER A 99 -64.97 26.14 14.79
CA SER A 99 -65.89 25.99 13.64
C SER A 99 -66.42 24.56 13.47
N LYS A 100 -65.64 23.56 13.89
CA LYS A 100 -65.96 22.13 13.78
C LYS A 100 -66.64 21.55 15.03
N SER A 101 -66.67 22.29 16.13
CA SER A 101 -67.26 21.83 17.40
C SER A 101 -68.71 22.28 17.53
N SER A 102 -69.58 21.37 17.99
CA SER A 102 -70.96 21.74 18.28
C SER A 102 -71.05 22.63 19.53
N TRP A 103 -72.01 23.54 19.55
CA TRP A 103 -72.21 24.46 20.67
C TRP A 103 -72.40 23.76 22.02
N GLY A 104 -73.11 22.62 22.04
CA GLY A 104 -73.26 21.80 23.25
C GLY A 104 -71.95 21.15 23.73
N LYS A 105 -71.01 20.86 22.83
CA LYS A 105 -69.66 20.37 23.18
C LYS A 105 -68.82 21.48 23.79
N LEU A 106 -68.88 22.70 23.22
CA LEU A 106 -68.17 23.88 23.73
C LEU A 106 -68.67 24.28 25.13
N LEU A 107 -69.98 24.34 25.36
CA LEU A 107 -70.48 24.63 26.70
C LEU A 107 -70.21 23.50 27.69
N GLY A 108 -70.34 22.25 27.23
CA GLY A 108 -70.05 21.08 28.05
C GLY A 108 -68.59 21.02 28.53
N SER A 109 -67.65 21.67 27.83
CA SER A 109 -66.25 21.71 28.24
C SER A 109 -65.99 22.60 29.46
N LEU A 110 -66.89 23.53 29.78
CA LEU A 110 -66.77 24.38 30.97
C LEU A 110 -67.11 23.63 32.26
N ALA A 111 -67.91 22.57 32.16
CA ALA A 111 -68.36 21.77 33.30
C ALA A 111 -67.67 20.40 33.41
N SER A 112 -66.82 20.04 32.43
CA SER A 112 -66.15 18.73 32.38
C SER A 112 -64.70 18.87 31.95
N SER A 113 -63.80 18.50 32.85
CA SER A 113 -62.35 18.45 32.59
C SER A 113 -62.01 17.49 31.45
N GLU A 114 -62.77 16.41 31.27
CA GLU A 114 -62.60 15.45 30.19
C GLU A 114 -62.87 16.09 28.82
N LYS A 115 -64.00 16.82 28.68
CA LYS A 115 -64.34 17.54 27.45
C LYS A 115 -63.38 18.70 27.17
N ALA A 116 -62.91 19.38 28.22
CA ALA A 116 -61.88 20.42 28.11
C ALA A 116 -60.55 19.85 27.60
N ASN A 117 -60.14 18.69 28.12
CA ASN A 117 -58.94 17.98 27.68
C ASN A 117 -59.07 17.48 26.23
N GLU A 118 -60.26 17.03 25.81
CA GLU A 118 -60.50 16.63 24.42
C GLU A 118 -60.32 17.80 23.45
N LEU A 119 -60.86 18.99 23.78
CA LEU A 119 -60.69 20.19 22.97
C LEU A 119 -59.23 20.70 23.00
N ALA A 120 -58.57 20.69 24.14
CA ALA A 120 -57.16 21.05 24.26
C ALA A 120 -56.26 20.14 23.42
N LYS A 121 -56.55 18.83 23.41
CA LYS A 121 -55.86 17.86 22.56
C LYS A 121 -56.14 18.11 21.09
N ALA A 122 -57.38 18.42 20.70
CA ALA A 122 -57.71 18.75 19.31
C ALA A 122 -56.96 20.00 18.81
N VAL A 123 -56.92 21.07 19.63
CA VAL A 123 -56.15 22.29 19.31
C VAL A 123 -54.66 21.97 19.23
N ALA A 124 -54.10 21.26 20.21
CA ALA A 124 -52.70 20.85 20.19
C ALA A 124 -52.35 19.96 18.97
N GLU A 125 -53.22 19.03 18.60
CA GLU A 125 -53.04 18.21 17.41
C GLU A 125 -53.01 19.05 16.15
N HIS A 126 -53.89 20.04 16.01
CA HIS A 126 -53.89 20.93 14.85
C HIS A 126 -52.63 21.82 14.80
N VAL A 127 -52.20 22.36 15.94
CA VAL A 127 -50.98 23.18 16.04
C VAL A 127 -49.73 22.37 15.68
N TYR A 128 -49.47 21.27 16.40
CA TYR A 128 -48.21 20.54 16.28
C TYR A 128 -48.15 19.58 15.09
N ARG A 129 -49.30 19.22 14.48
CA ARG A 129 -49.32 18.46 13.22
C ARG A 129 -49.35 19.33 11.97
N SER A 130 -49.47 20.66 12.09
CA SER A 130 -49.33 21.56 10.94
C SER A 130 -47.97 21.40 10.27
N ASP A 131 -47.92 21.52 8.94
CA ASP A 131 -46.70 21.31 8.18
C ASP A 131 -45.64 22.36 8.51
N GLU A 132 -46.06 23.57 8.83
CA GLU A 132 -45.18 24.67 9.22
C GLU A 132 -44.58 24.45 10.61
N MET A 133 -45.37 23.96 11.58
CA MET A 133 -44.84 23.62 12.90
C MET A 133 -43.90 22.41 12.85
N LYS A 134 -44.24 21.38 12.05
CA LYS A 134 -43.33 20.25 11.79
C LYS A 134 -42.01 20.73 11.18
N ALA A 135 -42.08 21.57 10.16
CA ALA A 135 -40.89 22.12 9.50
C ALA A 135 -40.04 22.95 10.48
N ALA A 136 -40.65 23.76 11.35
CA ALA A 136 -39.94 24.56 12.35
C ALA A 136 -39.26 23.69 13.42
N LEU A 137 -39.95 22.64 13.91
CA LEU A 137 -39.37 21.68 14.85
C LEU A 137 -38.23 20.87 14.21
N GLU A 138 -38.37 20.47 12.95
CA GLU A 138 -37.31 19.78 12.19
C GLU A 138 -36.09 20.69 11.98
N GLN A 139 -36.29 21.97 11.66
CA GLN A 139 -35.21 22.94 11.53
C GLN A 139 -34.50 23.18 12.87
N THR A 140 -35.26 23.29 13.96
CA THR A 140 -34.70 23.42 15.32
C THR A 140 -33.88 22.19 15.68
N ALA A 141 -34.43 20.99 15.47
CA ALA A 141 -33.74 19.73 15.72
C ALA A 141 -32.47 19.59 14.85
N LYS A 142 -32.53 20.01 13.57
CA LYS A 142 -31.37 20.05 12.67
C LYS A 142 -30.30 21.02 13.18
N GLY A 143 -30.69 22.22 13.62
CA GLY A 143 -29.79 23.21 14.20
C GLY A 143 -29.07 22.67 15.44
N VAL A 144 -29.81 22.09 16.38
CA VAL A 144 -29.21 21.47 17.58
C VAL A 144 -28.30 20.30 17.20
N SER A 145 -28.72 19.44 16.27
CA SER A 145 -27.92 18.31 15.79
C SER A 145 -26.60 18.75 15.15
N LEU A 146 -26.57 19.90 14.47
CA LEU A 146 -25.35 20.47 13.90
C LEU A 146 -24.40 20.97 14.99
N GLU A 147 -24.92 21.67 16.01
CA GLU A 147 -24.11 22.14 17.14
C GLU A 147 -23.52 20.98 17.94
N VAL A 148 -24.36 20.01 18.30
CA VAL A 148 -23.91 18.79 18.97
C VAL A 148 -22.91 18.05 18.09
N GLY A 149 -23.17 17.97 16.79
CA GLY A 149 -22.27 17.36 15.83
C GLY A 149 -20.89 18.00 15.80
N ARG A 150 -20.80 19.34 15.84
CA ARG A 150 -19.51 20.05 15.93
C ARG A 150 -18.74 19.64 17.18
N LYS A 151 -19.43 19.57 18.32
CA LYS A 151 -18.81 19.16 19.58
C LYS A 151 -18.39 17.69 19.58
N ILE A 152 -19.20 16.80 19.00
CA ILE A 152 -18.86 15.37 18.82
C ILE A 152 -17.63 15.20 17.94
N VAL A 153 -17.53 15.96 16.84
CA VAL A 153 -16.35 15.89 15.95
C VAL A 153 -15.08 16.27 16.69
N LEU A 154 -15.09 17.33 17.49
CA LEU A 154 -13.95 17.73 18.33
C LEU A 154 -13.59 16.62 19.33
N THR A 155 -14.57 16.03 20.02
CA THR A 155 -14.31 14.93 20.98
C THR A 155 -13.91 13.61 20.31
N THR A 156 -14.23 13.45 19.02
CA THR A 156 -13.86 12.27 18.23
C THR A 156 -12.37 12.30 17.89
N GLU A 157 -11.77 13.48 17.75
CA GLU A 157 -10.32 13.64 17.64
C GLU A 157 -9.62 13.16 18.92
N ASP A 158 -10.20 13.46 20.09
CA ASP A 158 -9.70 12.95 21.38
C ASP A 158 -9.82 11.42 21.47
N ALA A 159 -10.90 10.84 20.93
CA ALA A 159 -11.12 9.39 20.88
C ALA A 159 -10.11 8.64 19.98
N ALA A 160 -9.42 9.33 19.07
CA ALA A 160 -8.41 8.73 18.21
C ALA A 160 -7.19 8.20 19.01
N THR A 161 -6.84 8.87 20.11
CA THR A 161 -5.68 8.47 20.93
C THR A 161 -5.92 7.15 21.68
N PRO A 162 -7.04 6.97 22.40
CA PRO A 162 -7.40 5.68 23.00
C PRO A 162 -7.55 4.55 21.97
N ALA A 163 -8.17 4.82 20.82
CA ALA A 163 -8.29 3.83 19.74
C ALA A 163 -6.91 3.37 19.21
N ARG A 164 -5.99 4.30 18.97
CA ARG A 164 -4.60 4.00 18.59
C ARG A 164 -3.88 3.19 19.66
N LYS A 165 -4.02 3.56 20.94
CA LYS A 165 -3.40 2.82 22.05
C LYS A 165 -3.94 1.38 22.13
N CYS A 166 -5.24 1.21 21.91
CA CYS A 166 -5.87 -0.10 21.88
C CYS A 166 -5.33 -0.96 20.72
N LEU A 167 -5.17 -0.39 19.52
CA LEU A 167 -4.48 -1.05 18.39
C LEU A 167 -3.03 -1.42 18.72
N GLN A 168 -2.30 -0.53 19.39
CA GLN A 168 -0.91 -0.79 19.77
C GLN A 168 -0.79 -1.99 20.72
N LEU A 169 -1.72 -2.11 21.67
CA LEU A 169 -1.77 -3.25 22.58
C LEU A 169 -2.21 -4.55 21.89
N PHE A 170 -3.09 -4.46 20.90
CA PHE A 170 -3.55 -5.62 20.13
C PHE A 170 -2.44 -6.17 19.22
N LEU A 171 -1.66 -5.29 18.58
CA LEU A 171 -0.70 -5.67 17.55
C LEU A 171 0.74 -5.81 18.08
N GLY A 172 1.13 -4.99 19.05
CA GLY A 172 2.53 -4.81 19.45
C GLY A 172 3.20 -6.11 19.90
N ASP A 173 2.57 -6.84 20.82
CA ASP A 173 3.15 -8.07 21.38
C ASP A 173 3.30 -9.19 20.34
N ARG A 174 2.44 -9.20 19.31
CA ARG A 174 2.37 -10.29 18.32
C ARG A 174 3.21 -10.00 17.07
N PHE A 175 3.15 -8.76 16.57
CA PHE A 175 3.68 -8.40 15.26
C PHE A 175 4.81 -7.39 15.33
N GLY A 176 5.03 -6.75 16.47
CA GLY A 176 6.04 -5.71 16.64
C GLY A 176 5.43 -4.32 16.71
N ARG A 177 6.18 -3.41 17.34
CA ARG A 177 5.82 -2.00 17.51
C ARG A 177 5.72 -1.25 16.19
N THR A 178 6.59 -1.49 15.21
CA THR A 178 6.58 -0.72 13.94
C THR A 178 5.30 -0.99 13.15
N ILE A 179 4.82 -2.24 13.12
CA ILE A 179 3.54 -2.59 12.50
C ILE A 179 2.38 -1.95 13.27
N ALA A 180 2.39 -2.05 14.60
CA ALA A 180 1.40 -1.44 15.46
C ALA A 180 1.31 0.09 15.27
N ASP A 181 2.45 0.76 15.13
CA ASP A 181 2.53 2.21 14.93
C ASP A 181 2.07 2.60 13.52
N THR A 182 2.38 1.81 12.49
CA THR A 182 1.93 2.03 11.10
C THR A 182 0.41 1.93 10.99
N VAL A 183 -0.18 0.83 11.48
CA VAL A 183 -1.65 0.65 11.48
C VAL A 183 -2.33 1.68 12.39
N GLY A 184 -1.70 2.00 13.53
CA GLY A 184 -2.18 3.02 14.45
C GLY A 184 -2.18 4.43 13.85
N ALA A 185 -1.23 4.74 12.97
CA ALA A 185 -1.19 6.01 12.24
C ALA A 185 -2.32 6.09 11.20
N ASP A 186 -2.56 5.03 10.43
CA ASP A 186 -3.67 4.96 9.46
C ASP A 186 -5.03 5.06 10.17
N ALA A 187 -5.19 4.35 11.29
CA ALA A 187 -6.38 4.46 12.11
C ALA A 187 -6.57 5.88 12.65
N LYS A 188 -5.52 6.55 13.11
CA LYS A 188 -5.59 7.95 13.56
C LYS A 188 -5.99 8.88 12.41
N ALA A 189 -5.45 8.70 11.21
CA ALA A 189 -5.80 9.48 10.03
C ALA A 189 -7.29 9.38 9.67
N ALA A 190 -7.94 8.25 9.96
CA ALA A 190 -9.38 8.07 9.76
C ALA A 190 -10.24 9.01 10.63
N PHE A 191 -9.69 9.54 11.73
CA PHE A 191 -10.32 10.52 12.62
C PHE A 191 -10.00 11.98 12.26
N VAL A 192 -9.13 12.25 11.28
CA VAL A 192 -8.74 13.63 10.92
C VAL A 192 -9.48 14.08 9.66
N LEU A 193 -10.06 15.29 9.68
CA LEU A 193 -10.56 15.96 8.48
C LEU A 193 -9.43 16.74 7.82
N GLU A 194 -8.97 16.31 6.65
CA GLU A 194 -8.20 17.22 5.80
C GLU A 194 -9.15 18.14 5.01
N PRO A 195 -8.93 19.47 4.99
CA PRO A 195 -9.77 20.41 4.27
C PRO A 195 -9.74 20.27 2.74
N THR A 196 -8.88 19.44 2.15
CA THR A 196 -8.33 19.70 0.80
C THR A 196 -8.44 18.62 -0.27
N ASN A 197 -9.12 17.49 -0.07
CA ASN A 197 -9.21 16.45 -1.12
C ASN A 197 -10.60 16.33 -1.77
N GLN A 198 -11.11 17.44 -2.34
CA GLN A 198 -12.13 17.39 -3.40
C GLN A 198 -11.56 17.50 -4.83
N ALA A 199 -10.24 17.53 -5.01
CA ALA A 199 -9.64 17.55 -6.34
C ALA A 199 -8.25 16.90 -6.37
N ALA A 200 -8.18 15.58 -6.57
CA ALA A 200 -6.93 14.91 -6.95
C ALA A 200 -7.22 13.75 -7.91
N GLN A 201 -7.26 14.13 -9.19
CA GLN A 201 -6.75 13.41 -10.37
C GLN A 201 -6.82 11.87 -10.40
N LEU A 202 -7.71 11.37 -11.27
CA LEU A 202 -7.66 10.03 -11.85
C LEU A 202 -6.43 9.92 -12.78
N GLY A 203 -5.29 9.51 -12.22
CA GLY A 203 -4.09 9.06 -12.96
C GLY A 203 -3.90 7.55 -12.83
N THR A 204 -3.56 6.88 -13.92
CA THR A 204 -3.60 5.41 -14.11
C THR A 204 -2.39 4.63 -13.57
N THR A 205 -1.63 5.14 -12.61
CA THR A 205 -0.44 4.43 -12.09
C THR A 205 -0.22 4.70 -10.60
N SER A 206 -1.06 4.15 -9.72
CA SER A 206 -0.76 4.05 -8.28
C SER A 206 -1.76 3.13 -7.56
N VAL A 207 -1.67 1.82 -7.82
CA VAL A 207 -2.52 0.84 -7.12
C VAL A 207 -2.20 0.78 -5.61
N ALA A 208 -1.01 1.23 -5.19
CA ALA A 208 -0.62 1.31 -3.77
C ALA A 208 -1.04 2.63 -3.06
N GLN A 209 -1.12 3.77 -3.75
CA GLN A 209 -1.58 5.05 -3.15
C GLN A 209 -3.10 5.25 -3.23
N LYS A 210 -3.83 4.37 -3.94
CA LYS A 210 -5.29 4.44 -4.06
C LYS A 210 -6.05 4.02 -2.79
N ALA A 211 -5.40 3.40 -1.81
CA ALA A 211 -6.04 3.04 -0.54
C ALA A 211 -6.07 4.20 0.46
N THR A 212 -5.02 5.03 0.51
CA THR A 212 -4.83 6.06 1.55
C THR A 212 -5.76 7.26 1.41
N GLY A 213 -6.14 7.64 0.19
CA GLY A 213 -7.06 8.75 -0.06
C GLY A 213 -8.50 8.50 0.41
N ALA A 214 -8.91 7.24 0.58
CA ALA A 214 -10.27 6.86 0.99
C ALA A 214 -10.43 6.70 2.52
N ILE A 215 -9.33 6.69 3.28
CA ILE A 215 -9.32 6.42 4.72
C ILE A 215 -9.48 7.71 5.52
N THR A 216 -8.89 8.81 5.05
CA THR A 216 -8.84 10.09 5.77
C THR A 216 -10.24 10.67 6.03
N GLY A 217 -10.55 10.93 7.30
CA GLY A 217 -11.82 11.50 7.72
C GLY A 217 -13.03 10.57 7.55
N GLY A 218 -12.83 9.28 7.26
CA GLY A 218 -13.89 8.29 7.08
C GLY A 218 -14.82 8.23 8.29
N VAL A 219 -14.28 8.25 9.51
CA VAL A 219 -15.06 8.25 10.75
C VAL A 219 -15.89 9.54 10.87
N ILE A 220 -15.32 10.69 10.54
CA ILE A 220 -16.03 11.97 10.63
C ILE A 220 -17.17 12.06 9.60
N LEU A 221 -16.97 11.56 8.38
CA LEU A 221 -18.03 11.46 7.38
C LEU A 221 -19.17 10.55 7.85
N LEU A 222 -18.86 9.43 8.50
CA LEU A 222 -19.84 8.53 9.10
C LEU A 222 -20.65 9.25 10.19
N ILE A 223 -19.98 9.97 11.10
CA ILE A 223 -20.63 10.76 12.15
C ILE A 223 -21.59 11.79 11.55
N ARG A 224 -21.13 12.58 10.57
CA ARG A 224 -21.97 13.58 9.88
C ARG A 224 -23.21 12.94 9.24
N ARG A 225 -23.05 11.78 8.59
CA ARG A 225 -24.15 11.03 7.99
C ARG A 225 -25.14 10.51 9.04
N GLN A 226 -24.66 10.03 10.18
CA GLN A 226 -25.52 9.55 11.27
C GLN A 226 -26.32 10.70 11.91
N LEU A 227 -25.68 11.84 12.18
CA LEU A 227 -26.33 13.03 12.73
C LEU A 227 -27.40 13.60 11.80
N ALA A 228 -27.15 13.61 10.48
CA ALA A 228 -28.15 14.01 9.49
C ALA A 228 -29.39 13.09 9.50
N ARG A 229 -29.19 11.77 9.69
CA ARG A 229 -30.29 10.80 9.83
C ARG A 229 -31.04 10.96 11.15
N MET A 230 -30.37 11.41 12.21
CA MET A 230 -31.00 11.70 13.50
C MET A 230 -31.94 12.89 13.41
N ALA A 231 -31.50 14.01 12.83
CA ALA A 231 -32.29 15.24 12.72
C ALA A 231 -33.69 15.00 12.11
N ARG A 232 -33.78 14.13 11.09
CA ARG A 232 -35.05 13.75 10.46
C ARG A 232 -35.96 12.91 11.36
N ARG A 233 -35.39 11.99 12.15
CA ARG A 233 -36.17 11.08 13.02
C ARG A 233 -36.71 11.79 14.28
N VAL A 234 -35.98 12.78 14.78
CA VAL A 234 -36.38 13.55 15.97
C VAL A 234 -37.65 14.37 15.70
N GLY A 235 -37.74 15.04 14.55
CA GLY A 235 -38.92 15.85 14.20
C GLY A 235 -40.24 15.09 14.30
N GLN A 236 -40.28 13.84 13.80
CA GLN A 236 -41.48 13.01 13.81
C GLN A 236 -41.87 12.48 15.20
N ARG A 237 -40.89 12.09 16.04
CA ARG A 237 -41.16 11.55 17.39
C ARG A 237 -41.52 12.65 18.40
N VAL A 238 -40.90 13.83 18.27
CA VAL A 238 -41.13 14.95 19.19
C VAL A 238 -42.57 15.42 19.10
N VAL A 239 -43.14 15.51 17.89
CA VAL A 239 -44.54 15.93 17.69
C VAL A 239 -45.50 15.07 18.51
N GLY A 240 -45.33 13.74 18.53
CA GLY A 240 -46.18 12.85 19.32
C GLY A 240 -46.06 13.04 20.83
N ALA A 241 -44.84 13.16 21.34
CA ALA A 241 -44.58 13.35 22.77
C ALA A 241 -45.04 14.74 23.28
N VAL A 242 -44.84 15.77 22.46
CA VAL A 242 -45.24 17.15 22.75
C VAL A 242 -46.76 17.29 22.81
N ILE A 243 -47.50 16.71 21.85
CA ILE A 243 -48.97 16.74 21.86
C ILE A 243 -49.54 16.18 23.17
N GLY A 244 -49.03 15.02 23.62
CA GLY A 244 -49.49 14.38 24.86
C GLY A 244 -49.23 15.23 26.11
N ARG A 245 -48.03 15.83 26.21
CA ARG A 245 -47.65 16.65 27.38
C ARG A 245 -48.30 18.03 27.38
N VAL A 246 -48.45 18.68 26.22
CA VAL A 246 -49.11 19.98 26.11
C VAL A 246 -50.60 19.85 26.44
N ALA A 247 -51.30 18.85 25.90
CA ALA A 247 -52.70 18.62 26.23
C ALA A 247 -52.92 18.41 27.75
N SER A 248 -52.04 17.63 28.39
CA SER A 248 -52.10 17.40 29.85
C SER A 248 -51.88 18.67 30.68
N VAL A 249 -51.01 19.58 30.24
CA VAL A 249 -50.71 20.84 30.95
C VAL A 249 -51.83 21.85 30.76
N VAL A 250 -52.35 21.94 29.55
CA VAL A 250 -53.48 22.80 29.24
C VAL A 250 -54.71 22.35 30.04
N ALA A 251 -54.96 21.03 30.12
CA ALA A 251 -56.04 20.48 30.93
C ALA A 251 -55.90 20.78 32.43
N SER A 252 -54.68 20.80 32.98
CA SER A 252 -54.46 21.16 34.38
C SER A 252 -54.53 22.68 34.62
N GLY A 253 -54.13 23.52 33.65
CA GLY A 253 -54.26 24.97 33.71
C GLY A 253 -55.71 25.46 33.65
N ILE A 254 -56.57 24.77 32.88
CA ILE A 254 -58.01 25.10 32.77
C ILE A 254 -58.71 25.07 34.14
N GLY A 255 -58.35 24.13 35.02
CA GLY A 255 -58.94 24.03 36.35
C GLY A 255 -58.66 25.23 37.27
N VAL A 256 -57.51 25.90 37.09
CA VAL A 256 -57.12 27.08 37.86
C VAL A 256 -57.67 28.36 37.21
N ALA A 257 -57.65 28.44 35.88
CA ALA A 257 -58.15 29.59 35.13
C ALA A 257 -59.65 29.82 35.30
N LEU A 258 -60.45 28.74 35.40
CA LEU A 258 -61.89 28.83 35.64
C LEU A 258 -62.26 29.45 37.01
N ILE A 259 -61.32 29.46 37.97
CA ILE A 259 -61.52 30.05 39.31
C ILE A 259 -61.14 31.54 39.35
N ALA A 260 -60.31 32.02 38.41
CA ALA A 260 -59.70 33.35 38.43
C ALA A 260 -60.31 34.36 37.44
N TYR A 261 -61.28 33.96 36.61
CA TYR A 261 -61.82 34.78 35.52
C TYR A 261 -62.92 35.74 35.98
N ASP A 262 -62.86 37.00 35.50
CA ASP A 262 -63.75 38.12 35.87
C ASP A 262 -64.93 38.29 34.88
N LEU A 263 -65.96 39.06 35.27
CA LEU A 263 -67.28 39.21 34.61
C LEU A 263 -67.23 39.64 33.13
N LYS A 264 -66.11 40.23 32.68
CA LYS A 264 -65.90 40.66 31.28
C LYS A 264 -65.59 39.49 30.33
N GLN A 265 -65.01 38.39 30.83
CA GLN A 265 -64.71 37.20 30.02
C GLN A 265 -65.88 36.20 29.96
N LEU A 266 -66.89 36.35 30.82
CA LEU A 266 -68.13 35.57 30.79
C LEU A 266 -68.89 35.68 29.44
N TRP A 267 -68.67 36.77 28.68
CA TRP A 267 -69.24 36.95 27.34
C TRP A 267 -68.52 36.12 26.25
N GLU A 268 -67.23 35.82 26.43
CA GLU A 268 -66.44 34.96 25.53
C GLU A 268 -66.63 33.45 25.82
N LEU A 269 -67.13 33.08 27.01
CA LEU A 269 -67.44 31.70 27.41
C LEU A 269 -68.56 31.05 26.58
N ARG A 270 -69.26 31.80 25.73
CA ARG A 270 -70.13 31.23 24.67
C ARG A 270 -69.35 30.27 23.75
N ASN A 271 -68.03 30.43 23.68
CA ASN A 271 -67.11 29.58 22.92
C ASN A 271 -66.47 28.45 23.75
N GLY A 272 -66.95 28.20 24.98
CA GLY A 272 -66.41 27.16 25.85
C GLY A 272 -65.05 27.51 26.46
N VAL A 273 -64.21 26.49 26.69
CA VAL A 273 -62.85 26.66 27.26
C VAL A 273 -61.77 27.03 26.22
N LEU A 274 -62.13 27.21 24.94
CA LEU A 274 -61.18 27.47 23.86
C LEU A 274 -60.30 28.73 24.06
N PRO A 275 -60.81 29.88 24.55
CA PRO A 275 -59.96 31.03 24.87
C PRO A 275 -58.94 30.75 25.97
N ILE A 276 -59.33 29.99 27.00
CA ILE A 276 -58.44 29.55 28.09
C ILE A 276 -57.36 28.61 27.55
N ILE A 277 -57.75 27.68 26.65
CA ILE A 277 -56.80 26.80 25.95
C ILE A 277 -55.78 27.63 25.17
N ARG A 278 -56.21 28.64 24.41
CA ARG A 278 -55.31 29.52 23.66
C ARG A 278 -54.30 30.18 24.60
N ASP A 279 -54.78 30.84 25.65
CA ASP A 279 -53.92 31.61 26.55
C ASP A 279 -52.92 30.69 27.27
N GLU A 280 -53.36 29.51 27.70
CA GLU A 280 -52.50 28.51 28.34
C GLU A 280 -51.48 27.90 27.36
N MET A 281 -51.89 27.62 26.12
CA MET A 281 -51.01 27.08 25.07
C MET A 281 -49.96 28.08 24.59
N THR A 282 -50.26 29.38 24.64
CA THR A 282 -49.34 30.46 24.26
C THR A 282 -48.48 30.97 25.43
N SER A 283 -48.74 30.50 26.64
CA SER A 283 -47.99 30.86 27.84
C SER A 283 -46.51 30.43 27.76
N GLU A 284 -45.63 31.23 28.38
CA GLU A 284 -44.20 30.89 28.49
C GLU A 284 -43.98 29.57 29.22
N SER A 285 -44.88 29.19 30.14
CA SER A 285 -44.78 27.94 30.88
C SER A 285 -44.97 26.72 29.96
N THR A 286 -45.93 26.77 29.04
CA THR A 286 -46.16 25.72 28.05
C THR A 286 -45.03 25.68 27.04
N LYS A 287 -44.61 26.84 26.50
CA LYS A 287 -43.46 26.95 25.59
C LYS A 287 -42.16 26.42 26.22
N ALA A 288 -41.91 26.71 27.51
CA ALA A 288 -40.76 26.18 28.25
C ALA A 288 -40.79 24.65 28.39
N LYS A 289 -41.97 24.07 28.65
CA LYS A 289 -42.12 22.60 28.68
C LYS A 289 -41.86 21.99 27.31
N VAL A 290 -42.40 22.55 26.23
CA VAL A 290 -42.16 22.07 24.86
C VAL A 290 -40.67 22.09 24.53
N ARG A 291 -39.96 23.18 24.87
CA ARG A 291 -38.49 23.28 24.73
C ARG A 291 -37.77 22.17 25.52
N LYS A 292 -38.16 21.93 26.77
CA LYS A 292 -37.61 20.86 27.60
C LYS A 292 -37.82 19.49 26.96
N GLU A 293 -39.00 19.24 26.40
CA GLU A 293 -39.29 17.95 25.76
C GLU A 293 -38.53 17.71 24.47
N LEU A 294 -38.37 18.76 23.68
CA LEU A 294 -37.50 18.70 22.52
C LEU A 294 -36.05 18.43 22.94
N ALA A 295 -35.56 19.06 24.01
CA ALA A 295 -34.20 18.84 24.53
C ALA A 295 -34.01 17.40 25.07
N ASP A 296 -34.95 16.88 25.86
CA ASP A 296 -34.89 15.53 26.40
C ASP A 296 -34.97 14.47 25.29
N ALA A 297 -35.84 14.67 24.29
CA ALA A 297 -35.92 13.79 23.13
C ALA A 297 -34.64 13.82 22.28
N LEU A 298 -34.02 14.99 22.09
CA LEU A 298 -32.74 15.12 21.40
C LEU A 298 -31.62 14.40 22.15
N LYS A 299 -31.57 14.53 23.48
CA LYS A 299 -30.58 13.85 24.33
C LYS A 299 -30.68 12.33 24.22
N VAL A 300 -31.87 11.76 24.42
CA VAL A 300 -32.09 10.30 24.35
C VAL A 300 -31.72 9.74 22.97
N ASN A 301 -32.10 10.43 21.89
CA ASN A 301 -31.72 9.99 20.55
C ASN A 301 -30.21 10.13 20.29
N MET A 302 -29.56 11.15 20.84
CA MET A 302 -28.11 11.31 20.73
C MET A 302 -27.39 10.14 21.40
N ASP A 303 -27.76 9.78 22.63
CA ASP A 303 -27.13 8.68 23.37
C ASP A 303 -27.18 7.36 22.57
N ALA A 304 -28.33 7.06 21.95
CA ALA A 304 -28.47 5.90 21.05
C ALA A 304 -27.63 6.02 19.77
N GLN A 305 -27.40 7.23 19.25
CA GLN A 305 -26.51 7.45 18.11
C GLN A 305 -25.03 7.31 18.47
N LEU A 306 -24.62 7.64 19.69
CA LEU A 306 -23.24 7.43 20.14
C LEU A 306 -22.86 5.94 20.06
N GLU A 307 -23.76 5.04 20.44
CA GLU A 307 -23.55 3.59 20.30
C GLU A 307 -23.36 3.19 18.84
N THR A 308 -24.22 3.67 17.95
CA THR A 308 -24.11 3.40 16.51
C THR A 308 -22.83 3.98 15.89
N ILE A 309 -22.39 5.15 16.36
CA ILE A 309 -21.12 5.77 15.94
C ILE A 309 -19.95 4.91 16.41
N ALA A 310 -19.95 4.47 17.67
CA ALA A 310 -18.91 3.62 18.22
C ALA A 310 -18.81 2.28 17.48
N ASP A 311 -19.95 1.64 17.19
CA ASP A 311 -20.01 0.41 16.39
C ASP A 311 -19.39 0.61 15.00
N SER A 312 -19.83 1.66 14.29
CA SER A 312 -19.33 1.96 12.94
C SER A 312 -17.86 2.36 12.93
N THR A 313 -17.37 2.98 14.00
CA THR A 313 -15.96 3.35 14.17
C THR A 313 -15.10 2.11 14.39
N ALA A 314 -15.54 1.21 15.27
CA ALA A 314 -14.88 -0.08 15.49
C ALA A 314 -14.82 -0.92 14.20
N ASP A 315 -15.93 -0.97 13.45
CA ASP A 315 -15.97 -1.62 12.13
C ASP A 315 -14.97 -1.03 11.14
N HIS A 316 -14.80 0.29 11.15
CA HIS A 316 -13.88 0.96 10.24
C HIS A 316 -12.42 0.69 10.64
N ILE A 317 -12.07 0.79 11.92
CA ILE A 317 -10.74 0.46 12.43
C ILE A 317 -10.39 -1.01 12.14
N LEU A 318 -11.33 -1.92 12.38
CA LEU A 318 -11.13 -3.34 12.10
C LEU A 318 -10.89 -3.59 10.61
N ARG A 319 -11.55 -2.82 9.74
CA ARG A 319 -11.30 -2.88 8.30
C ARG A 319 -9.89 -2.43 7.95
N ILE A 320 -9.41 -1.30 8.49
CA ILE A 320 -8.02 -0.84 8.29
C ILE A 320 -7.03 -1.94 8.67
N TRP A 321 -7.24 -2.58 9.83
CA TRP A 321 -6.42 -3.72 10.25
C TRP A 321 -6.50 -4.89 9.27
N ARG A 322 -7.70 -5.29 8.83
CA ARG A 322 -7.88 -6.41 7.90
C ARG A 322 -7.26 -6.14 6.54
N ASP A 323 -7.38 -4.92 6.03
CA ASP A 323 -6.77 -4.50 4.75
C ASP A 323 -5.23 -4.55 4.85
N PHE A 324 -4.67 -4.03 5.94
CA PHE A 324 -3.24 -4.15 6.23
C PHE A 324 -2.80 -5.62 6.33
N LYS A 325 -3.59 -6.45 7.01
CA LYS A 325 -3.31 -7.88 7.17
C LYS A 325 -3.29 -8.64 5.85
N VAL A 326 -4.20 -8.30 4.93
CA VAL A 326 -4.21 -8.88 3.58
C VAL A 326 -3.00 -8.41 2.78
N ALA A 327 -2.68 -7.12 2.82
CA ALA A 327 -1.55 -6.55 2.09
C ALA A 327 -0.19 -7.08 2.55
N HIS A 328 -0.02 -7.32 3.86
CA HIS A 328 1.26 -7.69 4.47
C HIS A 328 1.25 -9.08 5.13
N ASN A 329 0.42 -9.99 4.62
CA ASN A 329 0.14 -11.28 5.27
C ASN A 329 1.42 -12.06 5.63
N LYS A 330 2.39 -12.09 4.72
CA LYS A 330 3.60 -12.90 4.93
C LYS A 330 4.57 -12.29 5.93
N VAL A 331 4.74 -10.96 5.90
CA VAL A 331 5.51 -10.24 6.92
C VAL A 331 4.89 -10.47 8.30
N LEU A 332 3.57 -10.40 8.41
CA LEU A 332 2.85 -10.67 9.66
C LEU A 332 3.01 -12.12 10.14
N GLU A 333 2.96 -13.10 9.23
CA GLU A 333 3.21 -14.51 9.54
C GLU A 333 4.62 -14.70 10.11
N LEU A 334 5.64 -14.11 9.47
CA LEU A 334 7.03 -14.20 9.92
C LEU A 334 7.23 -13.51 11.26
N SER A 335 6.70 -12.31 11.46
CA SER A 335 6.80 -11.57 12.74
C SER A 335 6.08 -12.28 13.88
N ALA A 336 4.94 -12.94 13.61
CA ALA A 336 4.23 -13.70 14.62
C ALA A 336 5.02 -14.94 15.08
N ASN A 337 5.69 -15.62 14.15
CA ASN A 337 6.33 -16.91 14.41
C ASN A 337 7.82 -16.82 14.76
N ASN A 338 8.49 -15.70 14.47
CA ASN A 338 9.93 -15.54 14.70
C ASN A 338 10.23 -14.20 15.40
N LYS A 339 10.81 -14.27 16.61
CA LYS A 339 11.16 -13.09 17.41
C LYS A 339 12.25 -12.23 16.75
N ALA A 340 13.29 -12.84 16.19
CA ALA A 340 14.37 -12.09 15.54
C ALA A 340 13.88 -11.29 14.33
N PHE A 341 12.97 -11.87 13.54
CA PHE A 341 12.32 -11.17 12.43
C PHE A 341 11.44 -10.01 12.93
N ARG A 342 10.70 -10.21 14.03
CA ARG A 342 9.92 -9.15 14.67
C ARG A 342 10.80 -8.00 15.16
N ASP A 343 11.89 -8.31 15.86
CA ASP A 343 12.87 -7.32 16.34
C ASP A 343 13.48 -6.55 15.16
N PHE A 344 13.72 -7.23 14.02
CA PHE A 344 14.16 -6.59 12.79
C PHE A 344 13.12 -5.65 12.22
N VAL A 345 11.84 -6.05 12.11
CA VAL A 345 10.75 -5.16 11.67
C VAL A 345 10.66 -3.93 12.57
N ASP A 346 10.87 -4.10 13.88
CA ASP A 346 10.87 -3.00 14.85
C ASP A 346 12.07 -2.05 14.73
N SER A 347 13.14 -2.49 14.06
CA SER A 347 14.27 -1.61 13.71
C SER A 347 14.02 -0.76 12.46
N LEU A 348 12.99 -1.10 11.67
CA LEU A 348 12.66 -0.40 10.43
C LEU A 348 11.84 0.85 10.70
N ARG A 349 12.00 1.84 9.82
CA ARG A 349 11.09 2.99 9.77
C ARG A 349 9.74 2.57 9.15
N PRO A 350 8.62 3.21 9.51
CA PRO A 350 7.31 2.89 8.95
C PRO A 350 7.25 2.94 7.41
N ASP A 351 7.97 3.86 6.77
CA ASP A 351 8.04 4.00 5.31
C ASP A 351 8.77 2.83 4.62
N GLN A 352 9.51 2.02 5.37
CA GLN A 352 10.26 0.87 4.85
C GLN A 352 9.45 -0.43 4.88
N VAL A 353 8.34 -0.50 5.63
CA VAL A 353 7.52 -1.72 5.74
C VAL A 353 6.98 -2.20 4.38
N PRO A 354 6.46 -1.34 3.48
CA PRO A 354 6.03 -1.78 2.16
C PRO A 354 7.18 -2.34 1.31
N ARG A 355 8.40 -1.79 1.46
CA ARG A 355 9.58 -2.30 0.76
C ARG A 355 10.00 -3.67 1.29
N LEU A 356 9.96 -3.86 2.62
CA LEU A 356 10.19 -5.17 3.23
C LEU A 356 9.22 -6.20 2.67
N ASP A 357 7.93 -5.86 2.59
CA ASP A 357 6.91 -6.76 2.06
C ASP A 357 7.25 -7.21 0.64
N GLU A 358 7.63 -6.26 -0.22
CA GLU A 358 8.03 -6.55 -1.59
C GLU A 358 9.27 -7.47 -1.67
N ILE A 359 10.29 -7.19 -0.86
CA ILE A 359 11.52 -8.00 -0.78
C ILE A 359 11.21 -9.42 -0.29
N VAL A 360 10.34 -9.56 0.70
CA VAL A 360 9.89 -10.87 1.22
C VAL A 360 9.13 -11.62 0.13
N VAL A 361 8.20 -10.97 -0.57
CA VAL A 361 7.44 -11.57 -1.67
C VAL A 361 8.36 -12.06 -2.79
N ILE A 362 9.35 -11.27 -3.21
CA ILE A 362 10.32 -11.68 -4.24
C ILE A 362 11.15 -12.86 -3.75
N SER A 363 11.64 -12.80 -2.50
CA SER A 363 12.45 -13.88 -1.92
C SER A 363 11.71 -15.22 -1.86
N LEU A 364 10.38 -15.19 -1.70
CA LEU A 364 9.53 -16.37 -1.62
C LEU A 364 9.08 -16.92 -2.97
N ARG A 365 9.35 -16.23 -4.09
CA ARG A 365 9.05 -16.77 -5.43
C ARG A 365 9.90 -18.00 -5.75
N ASN A 366 11.15 -17.99 -5.30
CA ASN A 366 12.14 -19.03 -5.57
C ASN A 366 12.67 -19.71 -4.29
N GLY A 367 12.04 -19.45 -3.14
CA GLY A 367 12.51 -19.90 -1.83
C GLY A 367 11.37 -20.08 -0.83
N THR A 368 11.74 -20.29 0.42
CA THR A 368 10.86 -20.59 1.56
C THR A 368 10.96 -19.52 2.64
N SER A 369 10.07 -19.58 3.64
CA SER A 369 10.18 -18.73 4.83
C SER A 369 11.54 -18.87 5.52
N GLN A 370 12.17 -20.05 5.49
CA GLN A 370 13.49 -20.26 6.07
C GLN A 370 14.58 -19.50 5.32
N ASP A 371 14.47 -19.40 3.98
CA ASP A 371 15.45 -18.63 3.19
C ASP A 371 15.38 -17.14 3.50
N VAL A 372 14.19 -16.60 3.77
CA VAL A 372 14.02 -15.21 4.24
C VAL A 372 14.70 -15.01 5.60
N LEU A 373 14.58 -15.98 6.51
CA LEU A 373 15.23 -15.92 7.82
C LEU A 373 16.75 -16.07 7.71
N ALA A 374 17.25 -16.93 6.83
CA ALA A 374 18.69 -17.03 6.55
C ALA A 374 19.25 -15.72 5.96
N LYS A 375 18.48 -15.00 5.14
CA LYS A 375 18.82 -13.66 4.64
C LYS A 375 18.83 -12.60 5.75
N LEU A 376 17.98 -12.76 6.76
CA LEU A 376 18.02 -11.90 7.94
C LEU A 376 19.31 -12.16 8.74
N GLU A 377 19.64 -13.42 9.00
CA GLU A 377 20.84 -13.81 9.76
C GLU A 377 22.14 -13.40 9.08
N SER A 378 22.21 -13.53 7.76
CA SER A 378 23.38 -13.10 6.96
C SER A 378 23.47 -11.58 6.77
N GLY A 379 22.46 -10.81 7.16
CA GLY A 379 22.41 -9.36 6.97
C GLY A 379 21.98 -8.91 5.57
N THR A 380 21.80 -9.83 4.62
CA THR A 380 21.35 -9.55 3.25
C THR A 380 20.00 -8.84 3.22
N LEU A 381 19.08 -9.20 4.13
CA LEU A 381 17.77 -8.54 4.22
C LEU A 381 17.90 -7.07 4.64
N HIS A 382 18.85 -6.75 5.52
CA HIS A 382 19.14 -5.38 5.93
C HIS A 382 19.75 -4.56 4.78
N GLN A 383 20.68 -5.16 4.03
CA GLN A 383 21.25 -4.54 2.83
C GLN A 383 20.17 -4.27 1.77
N ALA A 384 19.30 -5.24 1.52
CA ALA A 384 18.21 -5.11 0.55
C ALA A 384 17.31 -3.91 0.86
N ILE A 385 16.90 -3.72 2.11
CA ILE A 385 16.00 -2.63 2.48
C ILE A 385 16.65 -1.25 2.31
N ASN A 386 17.93 -1.14 2.66
CA ASN A 386 18.64 0.14 2.66
C ASN A 386 19.19 0.54 1.29
N HIS A 387 19.53 -0.44 0.45
CA HIS A 387 20.25 -0.20 -0.80
C HIS A 387 19.44 -0.53 -2.06
N LEU A 388 18.43 -1.41 -2.00
CA LEU A 388 17.55 -1.64 -3.14
C LEU A 388 16.43 -0.60 -3.19
N ASP A 389 16.71 0.51 -3.86
CA ASP A 389 15.70 1.51 -4.22
C ASP A 389 15.61 1.70 -5.75
N GLY A 390 14.60 2.46 -6.19
CA GLY A 390 14.43 2.85 -7.59
C GLY A 390 14.67 1.73 -8.60
N GLY A 391 15.70 1.90 -9.43
CA GLY A 391 16.08 0.95 -10.48
C GLY A 391 16.57 -0.40 -9.95
N ALA A 392 17.22 -0.45 -8.78
CA ALA A 392 17.68 -1.70 -8.18
C ALA A 392 16.50 -2.57 -7.73
N MET A 393 15.43 -1.95 -7.21
CA MET A 393 14.21 -2.68 -6.87
C MET A 393 13.49 -3.20 -8.12
N GLN A 394 13.46 -2.41 -9.20
CA GLN A 394 12.95 -2.88 -10.49
C GLN A 394 13.74 -4.09 -11.00
N LEU A 395 15.08 -4.06 -10.87
CA LEU A 395 15.93 -5.16 -11.26
C LEU A 395 15.64 -6.43 -10.45
N ALA A 396 15.41 -6.30 -9.13
CA ALA A 396 15.01 -7.43 -8.28
C ALA A 396 13.69 -8.08 -8.74
N ARG A 397 12.73 -7.28 -9.23
CA ARG A 397 11.48 -7.80 -9.83
C ARG A 397 11.73 -8.54 -11.13
N GLU A 398 12.52 -7.96 -12.04
CA GLU A 398 12.80 -8.56 -13.36
C GLU A 398 13.57 -9.88 -13.22
N LEU A 399 14.55 -9.92 -12.32
CA LEU A 399 15.34 -11.13 -12.06
C LEU A 399 14.63 -12.13 -11.13
N ASN A 400 13.53 -11.73 -10.48
CA ASN A 400 12.90 -12.48 -9.39
C ASN A 400 13.92 -12.92 -8.31
N SER A 401 14.90 -12.09 -8.02
CA SER A 401 15.98 -12.39 -7.06
C SER A 401 16.53 -11.11 -6.44
N VAL A 402 16.42 -11.05 -5.11
CA VAL A 402 17.01 -9.98 -4.30
C VAL A 402 18.54 -10.06 -4.32
N ASP A 403 19.09 -11.27 -4.27
CA ASP A 403 20.54 -11.48 -4.23
C ASP A 403 21.21 -11.04 -5.53
N GLN A 404 20.62 -11.39 -6.68
CA GLN A 404 21.19 -10.97 -7.97
C GLN A 404 21.10 -9.46 -8.16
N ALA A 405 20.03 -8.82 -7.68
CA ALA A 405 19.91 -7.37 -7.75
C ALA A 405 20.94 -6.66 -6.86
N LEU A 406 21.18 -7.18 -5.64
CA LEU A 406 22.25 -6.68 -4.77
C LEU A 406 23.62 -6.89 -5.41
N ALA A 407 23.91 -8.07 -5.96
CA ALA A 407 25.18 -8.32 -6.63
C ALA A 407 25.40 -7.39 -7.84
N TRP A 408 24.35 -7.10 -8.62
CA TRP A 408 24.42 -6.08 -9.67
C TRP A 408 24.68 -4.68 -9.12
N LEU A 409 24.04 -4.32 -8.01
CA LEU A 409 24.25 -3.04 -7.34
C LEU A 409 25.68 -2.91 -6.80
N ASP A 410 26.26 -3.98 -6.25
CA ASP A 410 27.63 -3.99 -5.73
C ASP A 410 28.68 -3.78 -6.84
N VAL A 411 28.48 -4.43 -7.99
CA VAL A 411 29.41 -4.31 -9.12
C VAL A 411 29.23 -2.98 -9.87
N ALA A 412 27.98 -2.54 -10.08
CA ALA A 412 27.67 -1.35 -10.89
C ALA A 412 27.70 -0.04 -10.10
N GLY A 413 27.35 -0.06 -8.81
CA GLY A 413 27.18 1.12 -7.98
C GLY A 413 26.28 2.17 -8.65
N SER A 414 26.80 3.38 -8.82
CA SER A 414 26.09 4.48 -9.48
C SER A 414 25.77 4.26 -10.96
N GLU A 415 26.42 3.31 -11.62
CA GLU A 415 26.21 3.01 -13.05
C GLU A 415 25.07 2.00 -13.29
N LEU A 416 24.39 1.54 -12.23
CA LEU A 416 23.26 0.59 -12.34
C LEU A 416 22.18 1.03 -13.34
N PRO A 417 21.80 2.32 -13.46
CA PRO A 417 20.84 2.74 -14.48
C PRO A 417 21.29 2.42 -15.91
N LYS A 418 22.59 2.46 -16.21
CA LYS A 418 23.12 2.07 -17.53
C LYS A 418 23.11 0.56 -17.73
N VAL A 419 23.38 -0.23 -16.69
CA VAL A 419 23.24 -1.70 -16.72
C VAL A 419 21.81 -2.10 -17.09
N ILE A 420 20.83 -1.42 -16.50
CA ILE A 420 19.41 -1.62 -16.81
C ILE A 420 19.10 -1.14 -18.22
N GLY A 421 19.52 0.07 -18.59
CA GLY A 421 19.25 0.67 -19.91
C GLY A 421 19.85 -0.12 -21.08
N PHE A 422 21.01 -0.75 -20.89
CA PHE A 422 21.62 -1.65 -21.87
C PHE A 422 21.15 -3.11 -21.76
N GLU A 423 20.27 -3.42 -20.81
CA GLU A 423 19.74 -4.76 -20.53
C GLU A 423 20.83 -5.81 -20.24
N LEU A 424 21.98 -5.39 -19.69
CA LEU A 424 23.12 -6.30 -19.43
C LEU A 424 22.75 -7.44 -18.48
N HIS A 425 21.86 -7.15 -17.53
CA HIS A 425 21.33 -8.12 -16.57
C HIS A 425 20.55 -9.29 -17.22
N ARG A 426 20.14 -9.19 -18.49
CA ARG A 426 19.44 -10.25 -19.21
C ARG A 426 20.39 -11.23 -19.91
N SER A 427 21.61 -10.79 -20.21
CA SER A 427 22.58 -11.56 -21.00
C SER A 427 23.80 -12.02 -20.21
N SER A 428 24.00 -11.49 -19.00
CA SER A 428 25.23 -11.67 -18.23
C SER A 428 24.93 -11.74 -16.73
N LYS A 429 25.88 -12.22 -15.94
CA LYS A 429 25.80 -12.26 -14.48
C LYS A 429 26.70 -11.18 -13.86
N PRO A 430 26.40 -10.71 -12.64
CA PRO A 430 27.28 -9.78 -11.92
C PRO A 430 28.72 -10.29 -11.81
N ASP A 431 28.86 -11.59 -11.52
CA ASP A 431 30.15 -12.28 -11.33
C ASP A 431 31.03 -12.28 -12.59
N ASP A 432 30.47 -12.00 -13.77
CA ASP A 432 31.23 -11.88 -15.00
C ASP A 432 32.04 -10.56 -15.05
N PHE A 433 31.80 -9.62 -14.13
CA PHE A 433 32.38 -8.28 -14.17
C PHE A 433 33.05 -7.86 -12.87
N THR A 434 34.22 -7.24 -12.99
CA THR A 434 34.78 -6.37 -11.95
C THR A 434 34.24 -4.95 -12.10
N ASN A 435 34.22 -4.17 -11.01
CA ASN A 435 33.79 -2.77 -11.02
C ASN A 435 34.48 -1.94 -12.12
N ASN A 436 35.80 -2.12 -12.30
CA ASN A 436 36.58 -1.44 -13.33
C ASN A 436 36.19 -1.90 -14.74
N SER A 437 36.06 -3.22 -14.96
CA SER A 437 35.69 -3.76 -16.27
C SER A 437 34.29 -3.31 -16.69
N LEU A 438 33.35 -3.26 -15.74
CA LEU A 438 31.98 -2.81 -15.99
C LEU A 438 31.96 -1.31 -16.29
N LYS A 439 32.64 -0.47 -15.50
CA LYS A 439 32.73 0.97 -15.78
C LYS A 439 33.35 1.25 -17.15
N ARG A 440 34.39 0.51 -17.52
CA ARG A 440 35.02 0.62 -18.85
C ARG A 440 34.04 0.23 -19.95
N LEU A 441 33.33 -0.89 -19.78
CA LEU A 441 32.30 -1.34 -20.72
C LEU A 441 31.15 -0.32 -20.85
N LEU A 442 30.68 0.25 -19.74
CA LEU A 442 29.58 1.22 -19.71
C LEU A 442 30.00 2.63 -20.16
N SER A 443 31.30 2.86 -20.39
CA SER A 443 31.81 4.11 -20.98
C SER A 443 31.56 4.19 -22.50
N PHE A 444 31.24 3.06 -23.15
CA PHE A 444 30.84 3.06 -24.55
C PHE A 444 29.38 3.49 -24.69
N GLU A 445 29.11 4.46 -25.56
CA GLU A 445 27.76 4.98 -25.80
C GLU A 445 26.90 4.05 -26.68
N GLU A 446 27.54 3.19 -27.48
CA GLU A 446 26.85 2.31 -28.43
C GLU A 446 26.35 1.02 -27.77
N VAL A 447 25.02 0.91 -27.64
CA VAL A 447 24.33 -0.29 -27.10
C VAL A 447 24.81 -1.59 -27.76
N ARG A 448 25.02 -1.57 -29.09
CA ARG A 448 25.49 -2.75 -29.85
C ARG A 448 26.89 -3.18 -29.43
N VAL A 449 27.81 -2.23 -29.25
CA VAL A 449 29.19 -2.49 -28.82
C VAL A 449 29.17 -3.07 -27.41
N VAL A 450 28.42 -2.43 -26.50
CA VAL A 450 28.26 -2.90 -25.12
C VAL A 450 27.73 -4.33 -25.06
N LYS A 451 26.63 -4.63 -25.78
CA LYS A 451 26.05 -5.99 -25.82
C LYS A 451 26.98 -7.04 -26.42
N ARG A 452 27.77 -6.69 -27.45
CA ARG A 452 28.75 -7.62 -28.04
C ARG A 452 29.87 -7.93 -27.05
N LEU A 453 30.45 -6.91 -26.43
CA LEU A 453 31.56 -7.07 -25.48
C LEU A 453 31.12 -7.75 -24.18
N SER A 454 29.91 -7.49 -23.69
CA SER A 454 29.37 -8.15 -22.50
C SER A 454 29.15 -9.65 -22.70
N SER A 455 28.86 -10.09 -23.93
CA SER A 455 28.68 -11.52 -24.26
C SER A 455 29.99 -12.33 -24.27
N LEU A 456 31.15 -11.67 -24.19
CA LEU A 456 32.44 -12.34 -24.21
C LEU A 456 32.78 -12.94 -22.83
N PRO A 457 33.58 -14.03 -22.76
CA PRO A 457 34.17 -14.48 -21.51
C PRO A 457 35.02 -13.38 -20.86
N GLU A 458 35.02 -13.28 -19.53
CA GLU A 458 35.69 -12.22 -18.77
C GLU A 458 37.16 -12.01 -19.21
N GLN A 459 37.93 -13.09 -19.28
CA GLN A 459 39.35 -13.07 -19.67
C GLN A 459 39.59 -12.49 -21.06
N ARG A 460 38.66 -12.71 -22.00
CA ARG A 460 38.76 -12.21 -23.38
C ARG A 460 38.28 -10.76 -23.44
N ARG A 461 37.22 -10.43 -22.71
CA ARG A 461 36.70 -9.07 -22.58
C ARG A 461 37.77 -8.15 -21.99
N SER A 462 38.41 -8.52 -20.88
CA SER A 462 39.37 -7.67 -20.18
C SER A 462 40.53 -7.25 -21.09
N ILE A 463 41.11 -8.18 -21.85
CA ILE A 463 42.17 -7.89 -22.83
C ILE A 463 41.71 -6.92 -23.91
N LEU A 464 40.49 -7.07 -24.43
CA LEU A 464 39.96 -6.13 -25.41
C LEU A 464 39.67 -4.76 -24.81
N LEU A 465 39.28 -4.69 -23.53
CA LEU A 465 38.99 -3.44 -22.83
C LEU A 465 40.26 -2.64 -22.45
N GLU A 466 41.44 -3.25 -22.50
CA GLU A 466 42.75 -2.57 -22.36
C GLU A 466 43.06 -1.65 -23.55
N LEU A 467 42.39 -1.84 -24.70
CA LEU A 467 42.58 -1.02 -25.89
C LEU A 467 41.93 0.35 -25.75
N ASP A 468 42.35 1.29 -26.60
CA ASP A 468 41.71 2.60 -26.69
C ASP A 468 40.26 2.47 -27.19
N ASN A 469 39.43 3.44 -26.82
CA ASN A 469 37.98 3.35 -27.07
C ASN A 469 37.64 3.25 -28.55
N ASN A 470 38.36 3.98 -29.41
CA ASN A 470 38.06 4.02 -30.83
C ASN A 470 38.38 2.68 -31.49
N THR A 471 39.51 2.06 -31.12
CA THR A 471 39.88 0.74 -31.60
C THR A 471 38.86 -0.32 -31.17
N VAL A 472 38.43 -0.33 -29.90
CA VAL A 472 37.41 -1.28 -29.43
C VAL A 472 36.09 -1.11 -30.18
N VAL A 473 35.64 0.13 -30.37
CA VAL A 473 34.39 0.42 -31.09
C VAL A 473 34.46 -0.04 -32.55
N ASN A 474 35.56 0.25 -33.24
CA ASN A 474 35.74 -0.17 -34.63
C ASN A 474 35.79 -1.71 -34.74
N LEU A 475 36.55 -2.37 -33.87
CA LEU A 475 36.59 -3.83 -33.78
C LEU A 475 35.21 -4.42 -33.52
N ALA A 476 34.48 -3.85 -32.57
CA ALA A 476 33.15 -4.33 -32.21
C ALA A 476 32.09 -4.03 -33.28
N ARG A 477 32.34 -3.11 -34.22
CA ARG A 477 31.48 -2.88 -35.40
C ARG A 477 31.78 -3.90 -36.50
N ASP A 478 33.06 -4.13 -36.79
CA ASP A 478 33.53 -4.97 -37.88
C ASP A 478 33.47 -6.48 -37.59
N LEU A 479 33.61 -6.87 -36.32
CA LEU A 479 33.64 -8.26 -35.87
C LEU A 479 32.37 -8.62 -35.08
N ASP A 480 31.89 -9.85 -35.26
CA ASP A 480 30.84 -10.41 -34.42
C ASP A 480 31.40 -10.95 -33.09
N SER A 481 30.50 -11.38 -32.18
CA SER A 481 30.92 -11.87 -30.86
C SER A 481 31.86 -13.09 -30.95
N ALA A 482 31.70 -13.97 -31.94
CA ALA A 482 32.55 -15.15 -32.09
C ALA A 482 33.97 -14.76 -32.53
N ALA A 483 34.09 -13.87 -33.52
CA ALA A 483 35.36 -13.35 -34.01
C ALA A 483 36.08 -12.53 -32.93
N LEU A 484 35.37 -11.66 -32.19
CA LEU A 484 35.92 -10.92 -31.06
C LEU A 484 36.45 -11.85 -29.98
N SER A 485 35.69 -12.89 -29.64
CA SER A 485 36.10 -13.90 -28.66
C SER A 485 37.34 -14.65 -29.12
N SER A 486 37.38 -15.04 -30.40
CA SER A 486 38.51 -15.73 -31.03
C SER A 486 39.77 -14.83 -31.07
N PHE A 487 39.60 -13.54 -31.33
CA PHE A 487 40.67 -12.54 -31.32
C PHE A 487 41.21 -12.29 -29.91
N GLY A 488 40.33 -12.08 -28.92
CA GLY A 488 40.73 -11.96 -27.51
C GLY A 488 41.46 -13.20 -27.00
N GLY A 489 41.02 -14.41 -27.41
CA GLY A 489 41.71 -15.66 -27.10
C GLY A 489 43.11 -15.76 -27.72
N TYR A 490 43.28 -15.28 -28.96
CA TYR A 490 44.58 -15.20 -29.60
C TYR A 490 45.53 -14.23 -28.87
N LEU A 491 45.04 -13.04 -28.52
CA LEU A 491 45.83 -12.05 -27.75
C LEU A 491 46.25 -12.59 -26.37
N ALA A 492 45.39 -13.37 -25.72
CA ALA A 492 45.70 -14.01 -24.44
C ALA A 492 46.87 -14.99 -24.52
N GLY A 493 47.00 -15.71 -25.64
CA GLY A 493 48.09 -16.66 -25.86
C GLY A 493 49.42 -16.03 -26.27
N LEU A 494 49.41 -14.76 -26.69
CA LEU A 494 50.62 -14.04 -27.07
C LEU A 494 51.40 -13.53 -25.85
N ASP A 495 52.72 -13.53 -25.98
CA ASP A 495 53.63 -12.80 -25.09
C ASP A 495 53.36 -11.28 -25.12
N LEU A 496 53.78 -10.58 -24.07
CA LEU A 496 53.49 -9.15 -23.89
C LEU A 496 54.00 -8.29 -25.07
N SER A 497 55.17 -8.62 -25.61
CA SER A 497 55.79 -7.91 -26.73
C SER A 497 55.04 -8.11 -28.05
N ALA A 498 54.70 -9.35 -28.39
CA ALA A 498 53.98 -9.73 -29.60
C ALA A 498 52.55 -9.21 -29.55
N ARG A 499 51.91 -9.30 -28.38
CA ARG A 499 50.60 -8.70 -28.13
C ARG A 499 50.63 -7.21 -28.46
N LYS A 500 51.59 -6.45 -27.90
CA LYS A 500 51.71 -5.01 -28.18
C LYS A 500 51.83 -4.72 -29.68
N VAL A 501 52.62 -5.49 -30.42
CA VAL A 501 52.74 -5.33 -31.88
C VAL A 501 51.42 -5.57 -32.59
N VAL A 502 50.66 -6.61 -32.21
CA VAL A 502 49.31 -6.83 -32.77
C VAL A 502 48.41 -5.64 -32.46
N LEU A 503 48.40 -5.16 -31.21
CA LEU A 503 47.53 -4.06 -30.80
C LEU A 503 47.87 -2.74 -31.51
N ASP A 504 49.16 -2.42 -31.65
CA ASP A 504 49.63 -1.23 -32.39
C ASP A 504 49.23 -1.32 -33.88
N ALA A 505 49.34 -2.49 -34.50
CA ALA A 505 48.94 -2.67 -35.89
C ALA A 505 47.42 -2.62 -36.09
N VAL A 506 46.64 -3.15 -35.15
CA VAL A 506 45.17 -3.16 -35.21
C VAL A 506 44.58 -1.77 -34.95
N SER A 507 45.17 -1.00 -34.03
CA SER A 507 44.78 0.38 -33.80
C SER A 507 45.09 1.27 -35.01
N ALA A 508 46.22 1.04 -35.69
CA ALA A 508 46.57 1.75 -36.91
C ALA A 508 45.74 1.30 -38.13
N THR A 509 45.38 0.02 -38.23
CA THR A 509 44.66 -0.53 -39.39
C THR A 509 43.77 -1.70 -38.96
N PRO A 510 42.46 -1.48 -38.71
CA PRO A 510 41.56 -2.51 -38.18
C PRO A 510 41.46 -3.77 -39.06
N THR A 511 41.60 -3.63 -40.38
CA THR A 511 41.59 -4.76 -41.32
C THR A 511 42.83 -5.65 -41.25
N ALA A 512 43.91 -5.22 -40.58
CA ALA A 512 45.13 -6.01 -40.44
C ALA A 512 44.88 -7.33 -39.69
N ILE A 513 43.84 -7.39 -38.85
CA ILE A 513 43.39 -8.62 -38.19
C ILE A 513 43.12 -9.74 -39.19
N ARG A 514 42.61 -9.46 -40.39
CA ARG A 514 42.26 -10.50 -41.39
C ARG A 514 43.47 -11.35 -41.81
N GLY A 515 44.68 -10.78 -41.78
CA GLY A 515 45.92 -11.55 -42.02
C GLY A 515 46.24 -12.55 -40.91
N LEU A 516 45.72 -12.32 -39.70
CA LEU A 516 45.88 -13.14 -38.51
C LEU A 516 44.63 -13.96 -38.18
N THR A 517 43.56 -13.94 -39.00
CA THR A 517 42.32 -14.66 -38.67
C THR A 517 42.36 -16.15 -38.99
N SER A 518 43.31 -16.66 -39.78
CA SER A 518 43.33 -18.10 -40.04
C SER A 518 43.78 -18.87 -38.80
N GLU A 519 43.09 -19.96 -38.47
CA GLU A 519 43.40 -20.78 -37.29
C GLU A 519 44.83 -21.34 -37.36
N GLN A 520 45.26 -21.73 -38.57
CA GLN A 520 46.60 -22.24 -38.84
C GLN A 520 47.69 -21.19 -38.62
N VAL A 521 47.49 -19.94 -39.04
CA VAL A 521 48.44 -18.85 -38.78
C VAL A 521 48.52 -18.56 -37.29
N ARG A 522 47.37 -18.49 -36.59
CA ARG A 522 47.35 -18.21 -35.15
C ARG A 522 48.08 -19.26 -34.35
N TRP A 523 47.81 -20.54 -34.63
CA TRP A 523 48.54 -21.64 -34.00
C TRP A 523 50.04 -21.56 -34.29
N ALA A 524 50.43 -21.32 -35.54
CA ALA A 524 51.84 -21.26 -35.92
C ALA A 524 52.58 -20.05 -35.30
N VAL A 525 51.89 -18.91 -35.11
CA VAL A 525 52.45 -17.77 -34.36
C VAL A 525 52.64 -18.15 -32.89
N LEU A 526 51.64 -18.76 -32.25
CA LEU A 526 51.72 -19.15 -30.83
C LEU A 526 52.81 -20.22 -30.59
N ALA A 527 53.01 -21.13 -31.56
CA ALA A 527 54.05 -22.15 -31.54
C ALA A 527 55.45 -21.63 -31.92
N SER A 528 55.58 -20.37 -32.35
CA SER A 528 56.87 -19.77 -32.69
C SER A 528 57.65 -19.41 -31.42
N ARG A 529 58.97 -19.58 -31.47
CA ARG A 529 59.87 -19.30 -30.34
C ARG A 529 60.01 -17.78 -30.10
N ASP A 530 59.99 -17.01 -31.17
CA ASP A 530 59.85 -15.55 -31.15
C ASP A 530 58.51 -15.17 -31.78
N GLN A 531 57.51 -14.95 -30.93
CA GLN A 531 56.16 -14.60 -31.37
C GLN A 531 56.13 -13.18 -31.95
N THR A 532 57.03 -12.28 -31.52
CA THR A 532 57.08 -10.90 -32.01
C THR A 532 57.54 -10.87 -33.46
N ALA A 533 58.59 -11.63 -33.80
CA ALA A 533 59.06 -11.79 -35.17
C ALA A 533 57.98 -12.43 -36.06
N ALA A 534 57.30 -13.47 -35.57
CA ALA A 534 56.21 -14.14 -36.28
C ALA A 534 55.03 -13.19 -36.58
N VAL A 535 54.61 -12.39 -35.60
CA VAL A 535 53.55 -11.39 -35.75
C VAL A 535 53.96 -10.30 -36.76
N LYS A 536 55.17 -9.72 -36.64
CA LYS A 536 55.66 -8.69 -37.57
C LYS A 536 55.73 -9.20 -39.01
N MET A 537 56.18 -10.44 -39.20
CA MET A 537 56.22 -11.09 -40.50
C MET A 537 54.83 -11.11 -41.16
N MET A 538 53.80 -11.50 -40.40
CA MET A 538 52.45 -11.63 -40.91
C MET A 538 51.78 -10.27 -41.18
N LEU A 539 51.97 -9.29 -40.29
CA LEU A 539 51.34 -7.97 -40.35
C LEU A 539 51.94 -7.02 -41.37
N ARG A 540 53.16 -7.27 -41.84
CA ARG A 540 53.83 -6.43 -42.85
C ARG A 540 53.02 -6.39 -44.16
N SER A 541 52.73 -5.20 -44.67
CA SER A 541 51.87 -4.94 -45.82
C SER A 541 52.49 -5.25 -47.19
N ASP A 542 53.62 -5.96 -47.22
CA ASP A 542 54.37 -6.27 -48.44
C ASP A 542 53.61 -7.32 -49.27
N GLY A 543 52.62 -6.87 -50.03
CA GLY A 543 51.95 -7.67 -51.05
C GLY A 543 52.77 -7.70 -52.32
N GLY A 544 53.64 -8.70 -52.49
CA GLY A 544 54.39 -8.92 -53.73
C GLY A 544 55.69 -9.70 -53.58
N LEU A 545 56.41 -9.89 -54.70
CA LEU A 545 57.74 -10.49 -54.78
C LEU A 545 58.81 -9.54 -54.19
N ASN A 546 58.73 -9.24 -52.90
CA ASN A 546 59.82 -8.55 -52.20
C ASN A 546 60.88 -9.59 -51.81
N ILE A 547 61.91 -9.73 -52.65
CA ILE A 547 62.97 -10.74 -52.50
C ILE A 547 63.72 -10.54 -51.17
N GLU A 548 63.92 -9.30 -50.73
CA GLU A 548 64.60 -8.98 -49.47
C GLU A 548 63.78 -9.45 -48.26
N ALA A 549 62.47 -9.17 -48.26
CA ALA A 549 61.56 -9.63 -47.22
C ALA A 549 61.44 -11.17 -47.18
N ILE A 550 61.41 -11.84 -48.34
CA ILE A 550 61.41 -13.31 -48.41
C ILE A 550 62.71 -13.87 -47.82
N GLY A 551 63.86 -13.26 -48.14
CA GLY A 551 65.15 -13.67 -47.60
C GLY A 551 65.22 -13.54 -46.08
N SER A 552 64.77 -12.41 -45.53
CA SER A 552 64.72 -12.21 -44.07
C SER A 552 63.79 -13.21 -43.38
N ASP A 553 62.63 -13.50 -43.99
CA ASP A 553 61.64 -14.41 -43.42
C ASP A 553 62.12 -15.86 -43.44
N LEU A 554 62.80 -16.25 -44.51
CA LEU A 554 63.41 -17.56 -44.62
C LEU A 554 64.50 -17.73 -43.55
N GLN A 555 65.31 -16.69 -43.29
CA GLN A 555 66.33 -16.73 -42.24
C GLN A 555 65.70 -16.95 -40.85
N LEU A 556 64.61 -16.23 -40.54
CA LEU A 556 63.87 -16.39 -39.27
C LEU A 556 63.31 -17.81 -39.09
N VAL A 557 62.84 -18.43 -40.18
CA VAL A 557 62.32 -19.81 -40.17
C VAL A 557 63.45 -20.83 -40.08
N THR A 558 64.51 -20.71 -40.88
CA THR A 558 65.66 -21.63 -40.84
C THR A 558 66.43 -21.54 -39.52
N GLY A 559 66.41 -20.37 -38.88
CA GLY A 559 66.96 -20.14 -37.55
C GLY A 559 66.09 -20.69 -36.41
N GLY A 560 64.92 -21.27 -36.70
CA GLY A 560 64.01 -21.84 -35.71
C GLY A 560 63.32 -20.82 -34.80
N GLN A 561 63.35 -19.53 -35.17
CA GLN A 561 62.70 -18.47 -34.41
C GLN A 561 61.20 -18.40 -34.72
N VAL A 562 60.84 -18.62 -35.98
CA VAL A 562 59.46 -18.55 -36.50
C VAL A 562 59.02 -19.90 -37.08
N HIS A 563 57.77 -20.30 -36.82
CA HIS A 563 57.24 -21.58 -37.28
C HIS A 563 57.15 -21.65 -38.82
N PRO A 564 57.66 -22.71 -39.47
CA PRO A 564 57.80 -22.76 -40.93
C PRO A 564 56.50 -22.63 -41.70
N VAL A 565 55.37 -23.06 -41.13
CA VAL A 565 54.02 -22.93 -41.74
C VAL A 565 53.67 -21.47 -42.10
N LEU A 566 54.23 -20.48 -41.40
CA LEU A 566 53.94 -19.07 -41.64
C LEU A 566 54.49 -18.58 -42.99
N ILE A 567 55.59 -19.16 -43.50
CA ILE A 567 56.15 -18.76 -44.80
C ILE A 567 55.23 -19.14 -45.96
N TRP A 568 54.54 -20.27 -45.86
CA TRP A 568 53.58 -20.75 -46.86
C TRP A 568 52.33 -19.88 -46.89
N SER A 569 51.90 -19.42 -45.70
CA SER A 569 50.74 -18.55 -45.55
C SER A 569 51.02 -17.13 -46.05
N LYS A 570 52.26 -16.63 -45.86
CA LYS A 570 52.66 -15.29 -46.27
C LYS A 570 53.07 -15.20 -47.74
N HIS A 571 53.83 -16.19 -48.22
CA HIS A 571 54.47 -16.17 -49.54
C HIS A 571 54.08 -17.43 -50.34
N PRO A 572 52.86 -17.52 -50.89
CA PRO A 572 52.41 -18.70 -51.64
C PRO A 572 53.28 -18.99 -52.87
N VAL A 573 53.95 -17.98 -53.44
CA VAL A 573 54.86 -18.16 -54.58
C VAL A 573 56.09 -18.99 -54.19
N VAL A 574 56.59 -18.87 -52.96
CA VAL A 574 57.69 -19.70 -52.46
C VAL A 574 57.27 -21.16 -52.49
N ALA A 575 56.01 -21.46 -52.16
CA ALA A 575 55.47 -22.82 -52.23
C ALA A 575 55.50 -23.42 -53.63
N VAL A 576 55.07 -22.62 -54.61
CA VAL A 576 55.04 -23.00 -56.02
C VAL A 576 56.46 -23.22 -56.54
N LEU A 577 57.39 -22.32 -56.22
CA LEU A 577 58.79 -22.43 -56.62
C LEU A 577 59.47 -23.67 -56.02
N LEU A 578 59.23 -23.96 -54.74
CA LEU A 578 59.75 -25.16 -54.08
C LEU A 578 59.16 -26.44 -54.70
N GLY A 579 57.85 -26.44 -55.02
CA GLY A 579 57.21 -27.53 -55.74
C GLY A 579 57.82 -27.77 -57.12
N ILE A 580 58.07 -26.71 -57.88
CA ILE A 580 58.75 -26.78 -59.19
C ILE A 580 60.18 -27.31 -59.02
N ALA A 581 60.93 -26.83 -58.02
CA ALA A 581 62.29 -27.30 -57.74
C ALA A 581 62.32 -28.79 -57.38
N VAL A 582 61.37 -29.27 -56.56
CA VAL A 582 61.23 -30.70 -56.23
C VAL A 582 60.87 -31.52 -57.47
N ILE A 583 59.95 -31.05 -58.31
CA ILE A 583 59.62 -31.72 -59.57
C ILE A 583 60.84 -31.79 -60.50
N LEU A 584 61.59 -30.70 -60.65
CA LEU A 584 62.83 -30.68 -61.43
C LEU A 584 63.86 -31.66 -60.86
N LEU A 585 64.04 -31.68 -59.54
CA LEU A 585 64.94 -32.62 -58.87
C LEU A 585 64.51 -34.06 -59.11
N LEU A 586 63.21 -34.36 -59.01
CA LEU A 586 62.66 -35.69 -59.30
C LEU A 586 62.82 -36.07 -60.78
N LEU A 587 62.70 -35.12 -61.72
CA LEU A 587 62.96 -35.36 -63.14
C LEU A 587 64.44 -35.63 -63.41
N ILE A 588 65.35 -34.92 -62.72
CA ILE A 588 66.80 -35.15 -62.79
C ILE A 588 67.13 -36.54 -62.21
N LEU A 589 66.60 -36.88 -61.03
CA LEU A 589 66.74 -38.19 -60.40
C LEU A 589 66.16 -39.31 -61.27
N ARG A 590 64.99 -39.12 -61.86
CA ARG A 590 64.40 -40.08 -62.80
C ARG A 590 65.30 -40.29 -64.02
N ARG A 591 65.92 -39.22 -64.53
CA ARG A 591 66.85 -39.29 -65.67
C ARG A 591 68.16 -40.00 -65.30
N LEU A 592 68.62 -39.86 -64.06
CA LEU A 592 69.82 -40.54 -63.54
C LEU A 592 69.56 -42.02 -63.21
N LEU A 593 68.41 -42.35 -62.64
CA LEU A 593 68.04 -43.71 -62.22
C LEU A 593 67.47 -44.56 -63.37
N PHE A 594 66.89 -43.94 -64.40
CA PHE A 594 66.34 -44.62 -65.58
C PHE A 594 66.91 -44.03 -66.89
N PRO A 595 68.13 -44.41 -67.29
CA PRO A 595 68.70 -43.97 -68.56
C PRO A 595 67.84 -44.47 -69.74
N PRO A 596 67.65 -43.65 -70.80
CA PRO A 596 66.83 -44.04 -71.94
C PRO A 596 67.42 -45.28 -72.63
N LYS A 597 66.62 -46.34 -72.78
CA LYS A 597 66.99 -47.50 -73.60
C LYS A 597 67.31 -47.02 -75.01
N ARG A 598 68.57 -47.19 -75.45
CA ARG A 598 69.00 -46.97 -76.84
C ARG A 598 68.04 -47.74 -77.76
N LYS A 599 67.29 -47.03 -78.59
CA LYS A 599 66.52 -47.64 -79.67
C LYS A 599 67.52 -48.25 -80.66
N VAL A 600 67.51 -49.58 -80.76
CA VAL A 600 68.21 -50.31 -81.83
C VAL A 600 67.49 -49.99 -83.13
N GLN A 601 68.17 -49.28 -84.01
CA GLN A 601 67.71 -48.94 -85.36
C GLN A 601 67.76 -50.23 -86.20
N LYS A 602 66.60 -50.75 -86.61
CA LYS A 602 66.51 -51.86 -87.57
C LYS A 602 66.86 -51.33 -88.97
N PRO A 603 67.83 -51.91 -89.70
CA PRO A 603 67.99 -51.68 -91.12
C PRO A 603 66.91 -52.43 -91.91
N GLY A 604 66.43 -51.81 -92.99
CA GLY A 604 65.28 -52.26 -93.77
C GLY A 604 65.47 -53.56 -94.55
N ALA A 605 64.34 -54.19 -94.86
CA ALA A 605 64.16 -55.11 -95.98
C ALA A 605 62.94 -54.61 -96.79
N ALA A 606 63.03 -54.82 -98.11
CA ALA A 606 62.25 -54.27 -99.21
C ALA A 606 60.72 -54.20 -99.04
#